data_AF-A0A938P8W5-F1
#
_entry.id   AF-A0A938P8W5-F1
#
_cell.length_a   1.000
_cell.length_b   1.000
_cell.length_c   1.000
_cell.angle_alpha   90.00
_cell.angle_beta   90.00
_cell.angle_gamma   90.00
#
_symmetry.space_group_name_H-M   'P 1'
#
loop_
_entity.id
_entity.type
_entity.pdbx_description
1 polymer ?
#
loop_
_entity_poly.entity_id
_entity_poly.type
_entity_poly.pdbx_seq_one_letter_code
_entity_poly.pdbx_strand_id
1 'polypeptide(L)'
;MIELKFILNKKEVCVSTKPSVRLIDLLRDKFNLTGTKEGCSIGECGACTVIMNGKAVNSCLVLAGQCNSAEIITIEGIEKDGKIHPLQENFLKSGAVQCGFCTPGM
;
A
#
# COMPACT_ATOMS: atom_id res chain seq x y z
N MET A 1 13.73 -8.15 16.82
CA MET A 1 12.84 -8.58 15.73
C MET A 1 11.49 -8.89 16.35
N ILE A 2 10.39 -8.59 15.66
CA ILE A 2 9.02 -8.94 16.04
C ILE A 2 8.40 -9.80 14.95
N GLU A 3 7.49 -10.69 15.33
CA GLU A 3 6.62 -11.39 14.39
C GLU A 3 5.33 -10.58 14.23
N LEU A 4 5.03 -10.14 13.01
CA LEU A 4 3.82 -9.40 12.68
C LEU A 4 2.84 -10.30 11.95
N LYS A 5 1.58 -10.31 12.39
CA LYS A 5 0.47 -10.99 11.72
C LYS A 5 -0.58 -9.96 11.35
N PHE A 6 -0.93 -9.89 10.08
CA PHE A 6 -1.88 -8.90 9.56
C PHE A 6 -2.51 -9.40 8.26
N ILE A 7 -3.54 -8.71 7.78
CA ILE A 7 -4.19 -9.01 6.49
C ILE A 7 -3.63 -8.05 5.44
N LEU A 8 -3.10 -8.58 4.36
CA LEU A 8 -2.56 -7.83 3.23
C LEU A 8 -3.27 -8.23 1.95
N ASN A 9 -3.99 -7.30 1.31
CA ASN A 9 -4.77 -7.56 0.09
C ASN A 9 -5.67 -8.80 0.24
N LYS A 10 -6.41 -8.89 1.36
CA LYS A 10 -7.31 -10.00 1.74
C LYS A 10 -6.62 -11.35 2.06
N LYS A 11 -5.28 -11.38 2.15
CA LYS A 11 -4.52 -12.58 2.54
C LYS A 11 -3.92 -12.39 3.91
N GLU A 12 -4.08 -13.38 4.80
CA GLU A 12 -3.35 -13.41 6.05
C GLU A 12 -1.86 -13.61 5.77
N VAL A 13 -1.02 -12.76 6.37
CA VAL A 13 0.43 -12.83 6.23
C VAL A 13 1.10 -12.79 7.59
N CYS A 14 2.24 -13.47 7.69
CA CYS A 14 3.11 -13.47 8.85
C CYS A 14 4.53 -13.09 8.40
N VAL A 15 5.17 -12.10 9.05
CA VAL A 15 6.51 -11.64 8.68
C VAL A 15 7.34 -11.25 9.90
N SER A 16 8.62 -11.62 9.89
CA SER A 16 9.58 -11.17 10.91
C SER A 16 10.29 -9.89 10.44
N THR A 17 10.23 -8.83 11.25
CA THR A 17 10.86 -7.53 10.93
C THR A 17 11.27 -6.74 12.18
N LYS A 18 11.95 -5.60 12.03
CA LYS A 18 12.16 -4.65 13.14
C LYS A 18 10.92 -3.76 13.27
N PRO A 19 10.46 -3.42 14.48
CA PRO A 19 9.28 -2.57 14.68
C PRO A 19 9.43 -1.19 14.03
N SER A 20 10.66 -0.70 13.86
CA SER A 20 11.01 0.60 13.27
C SER A 20 11.10 0.61 11.74
N VAL A 21 10.93 -0.53 11.05
CA VAL A 21 10.87 -0.54 9.59
C VAL A 21 9.62 0.20 9.15
N ARG A 22 9.70 1.06 8.13
CA ARG A 22 8.53 1.78 7.60
C ARG A 22 7.65 0.80 6.84
N LEU A 23 6.33 0.99 6.88
CA LEU A 23 5.39 0.12 6.17
C LEU A 23 5.67 0.11 4.66
N ILE A 24 6.04 1.25 4.08
CA ILE A 24 6.44 1.31 2.66
C ILE A 24 7.60 0.37 2.32
N ASP A 25 8.64 0.31 3.16
CA ASP A 25 9.80 -0.57 2.96
C ASP A 25 9.39 -2.03 3.13
N LEU A 26 8.55 -2.32 4.13
CA LEU A 26 8.04 -3.67 4.37
C LEU A 26 7.26 -4.19 3.14
N LEU A 27 6.32 -3.39 2.61
CA LEU A 27 5.52 -3.75 1.44
C LEU A 27 6.38 -3.97 0.20
N ARG A 28 7.33 -3.07 -0.06
CA ARG A 28 8.17 -3.12 -1.26
C ARG A 28 9.24 -4.20 -1.20
N ASP A 29 9.93 -4.34 -0.08
CA ASP A 29 11.13 -5.18 0.01
C ASP A 29 10.86 -6.60 0.51
N LYS A 30 9.83 -6.79 1.36
CA LYS A 30 9.46 -8.12 1.87
C LYS A 30 8.34 -8.77 1.09
N PHE A 31 7.39 -7.97 0.59
CA PHE A 31 6.23 -8.49 -0.13
C PHE A 31 6.30 -8.23 -1.65
N ASN A 32 7.33 -7.53 -2.14
CA ASN A 32 7.50 -7.18 -3.56
C ASN A 32 6.30 -6.40 -4.15
N LEU A 33 5.54 -5.71 -3.30
CA LEU A 33 4.41 -4.86 -3.70
C LEU A 33 4.93 -3.47 -4.07
N THR A 34 5.48 -3.38 -5.28
CA THR A 34 6.11 -2.15 -5.78
C THR A 34 5.12 -1.11 -6.29
N GLY A 35 3.82 -1.42 -6.29
CA GLY A 35 2.73 -0.51 -6.63
C GLY A 35 2.66 0.67 -5.68
N THR A 36 2.85 0.46 -4.37
CA THR A 36 3.05 1.54 -3.39
C THR A 36 4.35 2.28 -3.69
N LYS A 37 4.25 3.55 -4.13
CA LYS A 37 5.41 4.33 -4.60
C LYS A 37 6.02 5.16 -3.49
N GLU A 38 7.35 5.18 -3.42
CA GLU A 38 8.09 6.11 -2.57
C GLU A 38 8.44 7.36 -3.39
N GLY A 39 7.88 8.51 -3.01
CA GLY A 39 8.18 9.81 -3.61
C GLY A 39 8.99 10.69 -2.66
N CYS A 40 8.28 11.46 -1.83
CA CYS A 40 8.92 12.44 -0.92
C CYS A 40 9.45 11.83 0.39
N SER A 41 8.98 10.65 0.80
CA SER A 41 9.31 9.98 2.08
C SER A 41 9.03 10.76 3.37
N ILE A 42 8.30 11.87 3.27
CA ILE A 42 7.95 12.75 4.40
C ILE A 42 6.44 12.96 4.59
N GLY A 43 5.60 12.21 3.84
CA GLY A 43 4.14 12.25 3.99
C GLY A 43 3.41 13.35 3.24
N GLU A 44 4.06 14.08 2.34
CA GLU A 44 3.43 15.19 1.61
C GLU A 44 2.79 14.76 0.28
N CYS A 45 3.45 13.88 -0.48
CA CYS A 45 3.07 13.61 -1.88
C CYS A 45 1.90 12.62 -2.07
N GLY A 46 1.53 11.84 -1.06
CA GLY A 46 0.48 10.81 -1.16
C GLY A 46 0.77 9.61 -2.09
N ALA A 47 1.91 9.56 -2.80
CA ALA A 47 2.22 8.46 -3.73
C ALA A 47 2.35 7.07 -3.05
N CYS A 48 2.59 7.07 -1.73
CA CYS A 48 2.70 5.88 -0.89
C CYS A 48 1.41 5.50 -0.16
N THR A 49 0.27 6.11 -0.53
CA THR A 49 -1.00 5.86 0.14
C THR A 49 -1.38 4.38 0.08
N VAL A 50 -1.79 3.86 1.22
CA VAL A 50 -2.44 2.56 1.38
C VAL A 50 -3.68 2.74 2.24
N ILE A 51 -4.63 1.81 2.15
CA ILE A 51 -5.75 1.76 3.09
C ILE A 51 -5.34 0.87 4.26
N MET A 52 -5.30 1.41 5.47
CA MET A 52 -5.06 0.68 6.72
C MET A 52 -6.29 0.79 7.61
N ASN A 53 -6.94 -0.34 7.90
CA ASN A 53 -8.17 -0.40 8.70
C ASN A 53 -9.26 0.57 8.21
N GLY A 54 -9.48 0.60 6.89
CA GLY A 54 -10.48 1.47 6.25
C GLY A 54 -10.08 2.95 6.11
N LYS A 55 -8.86 3.36 6.51
CA LYS A 55 -8.38 4.74 6.40
C LYS A 55 -7.21 4.85 5.44
N ALA A 56 -7.21 5.88 4.59
CA ALA A 56 -6.06 6.24 3.78
C ALA A 56 -4.93 6.79 4.68
N VAL A 57 -3.74 6.21 4.56
CA VAL A 57 -2.55 6.61 5.32
C VAL A 57 -1.32 6.63 4.43
N ASN A 58 -0.38 7.54 4.74
CA ASN A 58 0.93 7.57 4.10
C ASN A 58 1.83 6.47 4.69
N SER A 59 2.03 5.38 3.96
CA SER A 59 2.81 4.22 4.43
C SER A 59 4.28 4.55 4.76
N CYS A 60 4.84 5.64 4.23
CA CYS A 60 6.18 6.10 4.60
C CYS A 60 6.27 6.64 6.04
N LEU A 61 5.14 7.02 6.66
CA LEU A 61 5.06 7.52 8.04
C LEU A 61 4.52 6.48 9.04
N VAL A 62 4.16 5.28 8.56
CA VAL A 62 3.67 4.19 9.41
C VAL A 62 4.81 3.22 9.70
N LEU A 63 4.97 2.82 10.95
CA LEU A 63 5.97 1.82 11.35
C LEU A 63 5.35 0.42 11.35
N ALA A 64 6.15 -0.58 10.99
CA ALA A 64 5.75 -1.99 10.95
C ALA A 64 5.19 -2.47 12.29
N GLY A 65 5.71 -1.98 13.42
CA GLY A 65 5.18 -2.28 14.74
C GLY A 65 3.71 -1.87 14.96
N GLN A 66 3.19 -0.94 14.16
CA GLN A 66 1.79 -0.50 14.22
C GLN A 66 0.86 -1.35 13.35
N CYS A 67 1.41 -2.22 12.50
CA CYS A 67 0.64 -3.00 11.53
C CYS A 67 0.07 -4.31 12.09
N ASN A 68 0.42 -4.70 13.31
CA ASN A 68 -0.05 -5.95 13.88
C ASN A 68 -1.58 -5.97 13.98
N SER A 69 -2.19 -7.06 13.51
CA SER A 69 -3.65 -7.26 13.38
C SER A 69 -4.37 -6.24 12.49
N ALA A 70 -3.64 -5.45 11.68
CA ALA A 70 -4.26 -4.51 10.76
C ALA A 70 -4.74 -5.20 9.47
N GLU A 71 -5.69 -4.57 8.78
CA GLU A 71 -6.00 -4.86 7.39
C GLU A 71 -5.40 -3.77 6.51
N ILE A 72 -4.57 -4.17 5.54
CA ILE A 72 -3.86 -3.29 4.62
C ILE A 72 -4.23 -3.63 3.18
N ILE A 73 -4.64 -2.61 2.42
CA ILE A 73 -4.95 -2.71 1.00
C ILE A 73 -4.03 -1.77 0.22
N THR A 74 -3.34 -2.34 -0.76
CA THR A 74 -2.47 -1.65 -1.73
C THR A 74 -3.14 -1.61 -3.10
N ILE A 75 -2.52 -0.98 -4.10
CA ILE A 75 -3.05 -0.96 -5.47
C ILE A 75 -3.18 -2.37 -6.06
N GLU A 76 -2.31 -3.30 -5.66
CA GLU A 76 -2.38 -4.71 -6.07
C GLU A 76 -3.61 -5.43 -5.49
N GLY A 77 -4.26 -4.86 -4.46
CA GLY A 77 -5.41 -5.44 -3.78
C GLY A 77 -6.78 -4.94 -4.24
N ILE A 78 -6.85 -3.93 -5.11
CA ILE A 78 -8.13 -3.35 -5.57
C ILE A 78 -8.74 -4.07 -6.78
N GLU A 79 -7.93 -4.83 -7.52
CA GLU A 79 -8.44 -5.74 -8.54
C GLU A 79 -9.28 -6.84 -7.88
N LYS A 80 -10.36 -7.25 -8.56
CA LYS A 80 -11.20 -8.37 -8.14
C LYS A 80 -11.49 -9.28 -9.32
N ASP A 81 -11.16 -10.58 -9.18
CA ASP A 81 -11.48 -11.62 -10.16
C ASP A 81 -10.98 -11.31 -11.59
N GLY A 82 -9.76 -10.76 -11.73
CA GLY A 82 -9.19 -10.39 -13.03
C GLY A 82 -9.77 -9.09 -13.62
N LYS A 83 -10.64 -8.40 -12.88
CA LYS A 83 -11.27 -7.14 -13.30
C LYS A 83 -10.72 -5.98 -12.50
N ILE A 84 -10.30 -4.95 -13.25
CA ILE A 84 -9.88 -3.68 -12.67
C ILE A 84 -11.05 -3.02 -11.93
N HIS A 85 -10.72 -2.30 -10.87
CA HIS A 85 -11.69 -1.58 -10.06
C HIS A 85 -12.38 -0.48 -10.89
N PRO A 86 -13.67 -0.14 -10.66
CA PRO A 86 -14.33 0.96 -11.36
C PRO A 86 -13.56 2.29 -11.31
N LEU A 87 -12.79 2.56 -10.25
CA LEU A 87 -11.89 3.71 -10.19
C LEU A 87 -10.79 3.64 -11.25
N GLN A 88 -10.14 2.49 -11.41
CA GLN A 88 -9.12 2.29 -12.45
C GLN A 88 -9.71 2.46 -13.85
N GLU A 89 -10.93 1.96 -14.11
CA GLU A 89 -11.61 2.18 -15.39
C GLU A 89 -11.85 3.66 -15.69
N ASN A 90 -12.30 4.42 -14.68
CA ASN A 90 -12.58 5.84 -14.87
C ASN A 90 -11.29 6.65 -15.06
N PHE A 91 -10.20 6.30 -14.37
CA PHE A 91 -8.89 6.90 -14.62
C PHE A 91 -8.45 6.73 -16.08
N LEU A 92 -8.65 5.53 -16.65
CA LEU A 92 -8.35 5.27 -18.06
C LEU A 92 -9.25 6.09 -19.00
N LYS A 93 -10.57 6.06 -18.78
CA LYS A 93 -11.55 6.79 -19.61
C LYS A 93 -11.31 8.30 -19.61
N SER A 94 -10.89 8.86 -18.47
CA SER A 94 -10.65 10.29 -18.31
C SER A 94 -9.24 10.74 -18.71
N GLY A 95 -8.35 9.82 -19.10
CA GLY A 95 -6.94 10.17 -19.37
C GLY A 95 -6.21 10.70 -18.14
N ALA A 96 -6.61 10.27 -16.93
CA ALA A 96 -6.07 10.76 -15.68
C ALA A 96 -4.63 10.24 -15.39
N VAL A 97 -4.15 9.28 -16.18
CA VAL A 97 -2.81 8.71 -16.07
C VAL A 97 -1.91 9.38 -17.10
N GLN A 98 -1.00 10.25 -16.64
CA GLN A 98 0.06 10.83 -17.47
C GLN A 98 1.36 10.03 -17.29
N CYS A 99 2.26 10.46 -16.38
CA CYS A 99 3.44 9.68 -16.03
C CYS A 99 3.10 8.41 -15.22
N GLY A 100 1.92 8.40 -14.57
CA GLY A 100 1.41 7.27 -13.80
C GLY A 100 2.03 7.06 -12.41
N PHE A 101 2.98 7.90 -11.98
CA PHE A 101 3.67 7.69 -10.71
C PHE A 101 2.76 7.84 -9.48
N CYS A 102 1.87 8.84 -9.47
CA CYS A 102 0.93 9.06 -8.37
C CYS A 102 -0.31 8.15 -8.43
N THR A 103 -0.60 7.56 -9.59
CA THR A 103 -1.83 6.80 -9.85
C THR A 103 -2.10 5.69 -8.83
N PRO A 104 -1.11 4.92 -8.34
CA PRO A 104 -1.36 3.91 -7.32
C PRO A 104 -1.84 4.44 -5.97
N GLY A 105 -1.49 5.69 -5.62
CA GLY A 105 -1.82 6.30 -4.33
C GLY A 105 -3.06 7.20 -4.36
N MET A 106 -3.60 7.49 -5.54
CA MET A 106 -4.86 8.24 -5.73
C MET A 106 -6.04 7.29 -5.87
#